data_AF-A0A7J8KFN9-F1
#
_entry.id   AF-A0A7J8KFN9-F1
#
_cell.length_a   1.000
_cell.length_b   1.000
_cell.length_c   1.000
_cell.angle_alpha   90.00
_cell.angle_beta   90.00
_cell.angle_gamma   90.00
#
_symmetry.space_group_name_H-M   'P 1'
#
loop_
_entity.id
_entity.type
_entity.pdbx_description
1 polymer ?
#
loop_
_entity_poly.entity_id
_entity_poly.type
_entity_poly.pdbx_seq_one_letter_code
_entity_poly.pdbx_strand_id
1 'polypeptide(L)'
;MISRNHCVLKQNADGQWTIMDNESLNGVWLNRVRLEPLKVYSIQKGDHIQLGVPLESKENAEYEYEVTEEDWERMYPYLAPKSDQMMEKSKGLRTKRKFSLDELEDPGAEGPSKLKSKISRVACERGQPVKSHGNDEVASQCSEYLDPKLTSLEPSEKTTGAHVYSGPAKAVKLHHKEKASNPFASQSSLELFKVTMSRILKLKTQMQEKQKAVLNVKKQTPKGNSKKIVKMEQELQDLQFQLCAEQAQQQARVEQLEKTFKEEQQFLQGLEKEQGEEDLKQQLAQALQEHRALMEELNRSKKDFEAIIQAKNKELEQTKEEKEKVQAQKEEVLSHMNDVLENELQCIICSEYFIEAVTLNCAHSFCSFCINEWMKRKIECPICRKDIKSKTHSLVLDNCISKMVDNLSSEVKEQRIVLIKERKAKRLS
;
A
#
# COMPACT_ATOMS: atom_id res chain seq x y z
N MET A 1 -6.71 8.66 14.61
CA MET A 1 -7.15 7.25 14.74
C MET A 1 -5.92 6.38 15.00
N ILE A 2 -5.96 5.49 16.00
CA ILE A 2 -4.80 4.68 16.41
C ILE A 2 -5.02 3.20 16.03
N SER A 3 -3.94 2.51 15.64
CA SER A 3 -3.97 1.07 15.31
C SER A 3 -4.05 0.22 16.58
N ARG A 4 -4.64 -0.99 16.50
CA ARG A 4 -4.76 -1.92 17.65
C ARG A 4 -3.41 -2.22 18.32
N ASN A 5 -2.39 -2.54 17.52
CA ASN A 5 -1.00 -2.62 17.95
C ASN A 5 -0.23 -1.56 17.17
N HIS A 6 -0.02 -0.38 17.75
CA HIS A 6 0.48 0.79 17.01
C HIS A 6 2.00 0.91 17.03
N CYS A 7 2.62 0.76 18.21
CA CYS A 7 4.07 0.71 18.37
C CYS A 7 4.43 -0.32 19.45
N VAL A 8 5.71 -0.70 19.49
CA VAL A 8 6.27 -1.58 20.53
C VAL A 8 7.47 -0.87 21.15
N LEU A 9 7.52 -0.80 22.48
CA LEU A 9 8.69 -0.38 23.24
C LEU A 9 9.32 -1.59 23.93
N LYS A 10 10.64 -1.72 23.86
CA LYS A 10 11.39 -2.86 24.44
C LYS A 10 12.82 -2.43 24.79
N GLN A 11 13.48 -3.14 25.70
CA GLN A 11 14.94 -3.05 25.85
C GLN A 11 15.65 -4.03 24.90
N ASN A 12 16.74 -3.56 24.29
CA ASN A 12 17.68 -4.39 23.51
C ASN A 12 18.55 -5.25 24.44
N ALA A 13 19.37 -6.13 23.86
CA ALA A 13 20.32 -6.97 24.60
C ALA A 13 21.30 -6.13 25.46
N ASP A 14 21.63 -4.92 25.02
CA ASP A 14 22.52 -3.98 25.71
C ASP A 14 21.80 -3.12 26.78
N GLY A 15 20.52 -3.42 27.09
CA GLY A 15 19.72 -2.69 28.09
C GLY A 15 19.14 -1.35 27.61
N GLN A 16 19.53 -0.84 26.44
CA GLN A 16 18.99 0.39 25.87
C GLN A 16 17.53 0.22 25.45
N TRP A 17 16.69 1.20 25.80
CA TRP A 17 15.29 1.27 25.34
C TRP A 17 15.19 1.61 23.86
N THR A 18 14.29 0.93 23.16
CA THR A 18 13.97 1.15 21.76
C THR A 18 12.46 1.22 21.52
N ILE A 19 12.09 1.90 20.43
CA ILE A 19 10.75 1.97 19.86
C ILE A 19 10.76 1.41 18.43
N MET A 20 9.64 0.79 18.04
CA MET A 20 9.40 0.29 16.68
C MET A 20 7.95 0.56 16.28
N ASP A 21 7.75 1.07 15.06
CA ASP A 21 6.42 1.18 14.44
C ASP A 21 5.94 -0.20 13.98
N ASN A 22 4.80 -0.65 14.51
CA ASN A 22 4.24 -1.97 14.23
C ASN A 22 3.22 -1.88 13.08
N GLU A 23 3.70 -1.45 11.91
CA GLU A 23 2.90 -1.25 10.68
C GLU A 23 1.64 -0.39 10.93
N SER A 24 1.80 0.71 11.68
CA SER A 24 0.70 1.58 12.03
C SER A 24 0.12 2.33 10.81
N LEU A 25 -1.22 2.47 10.79
CA LEU A 25 -1.93 3.08 9.66
C LEU A 25 -1.58 4.57 9.48
N ASN A 26 -1.37 5.28 10.59
CA ASN A 26 -1.11 6.72 10.60
C ASN A 26 0.34 7.08 10.99
N GLY A 27 1.23 6.09 11.11
CA GLY A 27 2.64 6.26 11.45
C GLY A 27 2.94 6.58 12.92
N VAL A 28 4.15 6.23 13.33
CA VAL A 28 4.78 6.69 14.58
C VAL A 28 5.83 7.76 14.25
N TRP A 29 5.95 8.77 15.11
CA TRP A 29 6.89 9.86 14.96
C TRP A 29 7.78 9.99 16.21
N LEU A 30 9.08 10.17 16.00
CA LEU A 30 10.08 10.40 17.06
C LEU A 30 10.80 11.71 16.75
N ASN A 31 10.76 12.68 17.67
CA ASN A 31 11.37 14.01 17.49
C ASN A 31 10.96 14.69 16.15
N ARG A 32 9.68 14.58 15.79
CA ARG A 32 9.07 15.05 14.52
C ARG A 32 9.54 14.32 13.25
N VAL A 33 10.33 13.26 13.36
CA VAL A 33 10.74 12.39 12.24
C VAL A 33 9.85 11.15 12.20
N ARG A 34 9.31 10.79 11.02
CA ARG A 34 8.50 9.58 10.86
C ARG A 34 9.39 8.34 10.95
N LEU A 35 8.99 7.35 11.73
CA LEU A 35 9.67 6.06 11.79
C LEU A 35 9.31 5.21 10.56
N GLU A 36 10.26 4.42 10.09
CA GLU A 36 10.00 3.36 9.10
C GLU A 36 9.33 2.16 9.80
N PRO A 37 8.29 1.55 9.19
CA PRO A 37 7.66 0.34 9.74
C PRO A 37 8.66 -0.79 9.99
N LEU A 38 8.50 -1.49 11.12
CA LEU A 38 9.32 -2.62 11.58
C LEU A 38 10.82 -2.32 11.79
N LYS A 39 11.23 -1.04 11.73
CA LYS A 39 12.60 -0.61 12.03
C LYS A 39 12.72 -0.17 13.49
N VAL A 40 13.82 -0.57 14.13
CA VAL A 40 14.08 -0.34 15.55
C VAL A 40 14.90 0.93 15.73
N TYR A 41 14.44 1.83 16.61
CA TYR A 41 15.10 3.09 16.92
C TYR A 41 15.36 3.18 18.43
N SER A 42 16.59 3.54 18.82
CA SER A 42 16.91 3.82 20.23
C SER A 42 16.31 5.13 20.69
N ILE A 43 15.76 5.15 21.91
CA ILE A 43 15.19 6.34 22.54
C ILE A 43 16.00 6.76 23.78
N GLN A 44 16.03 8.06 24.04
CA GLN A 44 16.77 8.70 25.12
C GLN A 44 15.88 9.66 25.91
N LYS A 45 16.33 10.06 27.11
CA LYS A 45 15.60 11.00 27.97
C LYS A 45 15.45 12.36 27.29
N GLY A 46 14.22 12.86 27.18
CA GLY A 46 13.85 14.08 26.46
C GLY A 46 13.34 13.85 25.03
N ASP A 47 13.36 12.62 24.51
CA ASP A 47 12.78 12.32 23.20
C ASP A 47 11.25 12.46 23.22
N HIS A 48 10.69 13.00 22.13
CA HIS A 48 9.27 13.21 21.95
C HIS A 48 8.68 12.16 21.01
N ILE A 49 7.74 11.36 21.49
CA ILE A 49 7.04 10.31 20.73
C ILE A 49 5.61 10.78 20.44
N GLN A 50 5.24 10.82 19.16
CA GLN A 50 3.90 11.12 18.69
C GLN A 50 3.30 9.90 17.99
N LEU A 51 2.07 9.54 18.34
CA LEU A 51 1.35 8.41 17.76
C LEU A 51 0.24 8.91 16.83
N GLY A 52 0.35 8.58 15.53
CA GLY A 52 -0.53 9.10 14.49
C GLY A 52 -0.27 10.55 14.10
N VAL A 53 -1.30 11.21 13.54
CA VAL A 53 -1.23 12.57 13.00
C VAL A 53 -2.26 13.50 13.68
N PRO A 54 -2.02 14.82 13.71
CA PRO A 54 -3.02 15.79 14.15
C PRO A 54 -4.32 15.68 13.36
N LEU A 55 -5.44 16.01 14.01
CA LEU A 55 -6.73 16.19 13.33
C LEU A 55 -6.77 17.59 12.70
N GLU A 56 -7.56 17.78 11.65
CA GLU A 56 -7.65 19.03 10.86
C GLU A 56 -7.96 20.30 11.69
N SER A 57 -8.45 20.15 12.93
CA SER A 57 -8.75 21.23 13.88
C SER A 57 -7.78 21.34 15.07
N LYS A 58 -6.61 20.69 15.04
CA LYS A 58 -5.60 20.71 16.10
C LYS A 58 -4.18 20.83 15.55
N GLU A 59 -3.33 21.58 16.24
CA GLU A 59 -1.90 21.75 15.90
C GLU A 59 -1.07 20.49 16.25
N ASN A 60 -1.44 19.82 17.34
CA ASN A 60 -0.75 18.64 17.89
C ASN A 60 -1.58 17.36 17.71
N ALA A 61 -0.90 16.21 17.79
CA ALA A 61 -1.57 14.91 17.80
C ALA A 61 -2.32 14.68 19.13
N GLU A 62 -3.29 13.77 19.12
CA GLU A 62 -4.04 13.40 20.32
C GLU A 62 -3.19 12.64 21.36
N TYR A 63 -2.10 12.00 20.91
CA TYR A 63 -1.25 11.14 21.70
C TYR A 63 0.22 11.53 21.50
N GLU A 64 0.72 12.38 22.38
CA GLU A 64 2.11 12.84 22.45
C GLU A 64 2.68 12.50 23.83
N TYR A 65 3.94 12.08 23.86
CA TYR A 65 4.65 11.60 25.05
C TYR A 65 6.09 12.11 25.04
N GLU A 66 6.62 12.43 26.22
CA GLU A 66 8.05 12.66 26.44
C GLU A 66 8.66 11.43 27.13
N VAL A 67 9.85 11.01 26.69
CA VAL A 67 10.61 9.93 27.33
C VAL A 67 11.30 10.51 28.56
N THR A 68 10.74 10.30 29.75
CA THR A 68 11.35 10.70 31.02
C THR A 68 11.86 9.50 31.82
N GLU A 69 12.73 9.77 32.78
CA GLU A 69 13.20 8.80 33.78
C GLU A 69 12.98 9.44 35.14
N GLU A 70 12.09 8.85 35.93
CA GLU A 70 11.54 9.39 37.18
C GLU A 70 11.27 8.28 38.21
N ASP A 71 11.24 8.65 39.48
CA ASP A 71 10.99 7.73 40.58
C ASP A 71 9.58 7.11 40.52
N TRP A 72 9.47 5.83 40.84
CA TRP A 72 8.20 5.09 40.84
C TRP A 72 7.09 5.77 41.67
N GLU A 73 7.44 6.35 42.83
CA GLU A 73 6.50 7.04 43.72
C GLU A 73 5.85 8.27 43.07
N ARG A 74 6.55 8.93 42.14
CA ARG A 74 6.01 10.08 41.38
C ARG A 74 5.12 9.62 40.23
N MET A 75 5.50 8.54 39.55
CA MET A 75 4.80 8.05 38.36
C MET A 75 3.54 7.25 38.70
N TYR A 76 3.55 6.46 39.78
CA TYR A 76 2.49 5.51 40.12
C TYR A 76 1.05 6.08 40.07
N PRO A 77 0.75 7.29 40.58
CA PRO A 77 -0.60 7.86 40.54
C PRO A 77 -1.15 8.15 39.13
N TYR A 78 -0.26 8.27 38.13
CA TYR A 78 -0.61 8.71 36.77
C TYR A 78 -0.51 7.58 35.72
N LEU A 79 -0.23 6.34 36.15
CA LEU A 79 -0.08 5.21 35.23
C LEU A 79 -1.41 4.83 34.56
N ALA A 80 -1.34 4.61 33.25
CA ALA A 80 -2.47 4.08 32.49
C ALA A 80 -2.87 2.66 32.97
N PRO A 81 -4.18 2.33 33.05
CA PRO A 81 -4.62 0.99 33.42
C PRO A 81 -4.10 -0.09 32.47
N LYS A 82 -3.59 -1.20 33.01
CA LYS A 82 -3.16 -2.34 32.19
C LYS A 82 -4.36 -3.09 31.63
N SER A 83 -4.30 -3.41 30.33
CA SER A 83 -5.35 -4.08 29.54
C SER A 83 -5.97 -5.30 30.23
N ASP A 84 -5.15 -6.10 30.94
CA ASP A 84 -5.56 -7.36 31.54
C ASP A 84 -6.59 -7.21 32.68
N GLN A 85 -6.72 -6.03 33.29
CA GLN A 85 -7.72 -5.79 34.36
C GLN A 85 -9.13 -5.46 33.85
N MET A 86 -9.33 -5.32 32.53
CA MET A 86 -10.60 -4.88 31.95
C MET A 86 -11.64 -6.02 31.76
N MET A 87 -11.21 -7.29 31.89
CA MET A 87 -12.07 -8.48 31.70
C MET A 87 -13.01 -8.79 32.88
N GLU A 88 -12.68 -8.39 34.12
CA GLU A 88 -13.45 -8.83 35.32
C GLU A 88 -14.56 -7.85 35.77
N LYS A 89 -14.47 -6.55 35.43
CA LYS A 89 -15.34 -5.52 36.04
C LYS A 89 -16.54 -5.05 35.19
N SER A 90 -16.88 -5.75 34.11
CA SER A 90 -17.99 -5.38 33.21
C SER A 90 -19.18 -6.38 33.22
N LYS A 91 -19.41 -7.08 34.34
CA LYS A 91 -20.68 -7.77 34.65
C LYS A 91 -21.52 -6.98 35.66
N GLY A 92 -22.15 -5.90 35.20
CA GLY A 92 -23.11 -5.13 36.01
C GLY A 92 -23.54 -3.84 35.33
N LEU A 93 -24.85 -3.58 35.28
CA LEU A 93 -25.55 -2.41 34.69
C LEU A 93 -25.92 -2.50 33.19
N ARG A 94 -26.74 -3.52 32.85
CA ARG A 94 -27.77 -3.35 31.83
C ARG A 94 -29.02 -2.74 32.46
N THR A 95 -29.29 -1.46 32.24
CA THR A 95 -30.60 -0.84 32.55
C THR A 95 -31.19 -0.21 31.30
N LYS A 96 -32.41 -0.64 30.93
CA LYS A 96 -33.16 -0.06 29.80
C LYS A 96 -34.03 1.11 30.28
N ARG A 97 -34.07 2.18 29.47
CA ARG A 97 -35.17 3.16 29.32
C ARG A 97 -35.65 3.93 30.57
N LYS A 98 -35.62 5.27 30.50
CA LYS A 98 -36.87 6.04 30.31
C LYS A 98 -36.64 7.47 29.83
N PHE A 99 -37.74 8.08 29.40
CA PHE A 99 -37.90 9.42 28.80
C PHE A 99 -38.58 10.33 29.83
N SER A 100 -38.23 11.61 29.88
CA SER A 100 -39.00 12.73 30.47
C SER A 100 -38.50 14.00 29.76
N LEU A 101 -39.27 14.63 28.87
CA LEU A 101 -40.50 15.42 29.06
C LEU A 101 -40.19 16.83 29.60
N ASP A 102 -40.66 17.82 28.84
CA ASP A 102 -40.31 19.25 28.90
C ASP A 102 -40.94 20.02 30.08
N GLU A 103 -40.35 21.20 30.37
CA GLU A 103 -41.10 22.43 30.65
C GLU A 103 -40.20 23.67 30.44
N LEU A 104 -40.50 24.50 29.44
CA LEU A 104 -40.03 25.88 29.27
C LEU A 104 -41.05 26.65 28.41
N GLU A 105 -41.23 27.95 28.69
CA GLU A 105 -42.36 28.75 28.20
C GLU A 105 -42.22 29.29 26.75
N ASP A 106 -43.38 29.65 26.17
CA ASP A 106 -43.69 30.11 24.79
C ASP A 106 -43.59 31.66 24.67
N PRO A 107 -43.91 32.37 23.55
CA PRO A 107 -43.98 32.04 22.10
C PRO A 107 -43.13 32.98 21.20
N GLY A 108 -43.00 32.67 19.89
CA GLY A 108 -42.42 33.65 18.95
C GLY A 108 -42.31 33.34 17.43
N ALA A 109 -43.44 33.14 16.74
CA ALA A 109 -43.66 33.42 15.30
C ALA A 109 -42.94 32.65 14.15
N GLU A 110 -43.78 32.15 13.23
CA GLU A 110 -43.61 31.95 11.76
C GLU A 110 -42.64 30.85 11.21
N GLY A 111 -43.18 30.01 10.31
CA GLY A 111 -42.50 28.88 9.64
C GLY A 111 -42.13 29.17 8.17
N PRO A 112 -42.22 28.21 7.21
CA PRO A 112 -42.71 26.82 7.32
C PRO A 112 -41.90 25.73 6.54
N SER A 113 -42.43 24.49 6.57
CA SER A 113 -42.23 23.37 5.61
C SER A 113 -40.88 22.60 5.62
N LYS A 114 -40.83 21.30 5.99
CA LYS A 114 -41.36 20.07 5.31
C LYS A 114 -40.48 19.62 4.11
N LEU A 115 -40.12 18.34 3.88
CA LEU A 115 -40.43 17.00 4.44
C LEU A 115 -39.13 16.15 4.54
N LYS A 116 -38.95 15.15 5.43
CA LYS A 116 -39.40 13.72 5.38
C LYS A 116 -39.19 13.05 3.98
N SER A 117 -38.78 11.77 3.82
CA SER A 117 -38.97 10.59 4.68
C SER A 117 -38.08 9.37 4.29
N LYS A 118 -37.73 8.53 5.29
CA LYS A 118 -37.95 7.06 5.39
C LYS A 118 -37.66 6.11 4.18
N ILE A 119 -36.71 5.15 4.26
CA ILE A 119 -36.73 3.77 4.87
C ILE A 119 -36.96 2.62 3.84
N SER A 120 -36.38 1.43 4.14
CA SER A 120 -36.62 0.07 3.56
C SER A 120 -35.59 -0.37 2.49
N ARG A 121 -34.68 -1.33 2.73
CA ARG A 121 -34.75 -2.81 2.97
C ARG A 121 -34.88 -3.68 1.69
N VAL A 122 -33.81 -4.46 1.46
CA VAL A 122 -33.73 -5.86 0.95
C VAL A 122 -34.22 -6.15 -0.48
N ALA A 123 -33.29 -6.61 -1.34
CA ALA A 123 -33.27 -7.96 -1.95
C ALA A 123 -32.09 -8.11 -2.95
N CYS A 124 -31.61 -9.34 -3.15
CA CYS A 124 -30.69 -9.69 -4.25
C CYS A 124 -31.46 -10.41 -5.35
N GLU A 125 -31.13 -10.18 -6.63
CA GLU A 125 -31.09 -11.25 -7.63
C GLU A 125 -30.26 -10.87 -8.88
N ARG A 126 -30.20 -11.78 -9.87
CA ARG A 126 -29.11 -11.96 -10.85
C ARG A 126 -29.58 -11.71 -12.30
N GLY A 127 -28.78 -11.00 -13.12
CA GLY A 127 -28.90 -11.04 -14.59
C GLY A 127 -28.25 -9.87 -15.36
N GLN A 128 -27.48 -10.18 -16.40
CA GLN A 128 -27.09 -9.28 -17.52
C GLN A 128 -28.08 -9.50 -18.72
N PRO A 129 -28.04 -8.82 -19.91
CA PRO A 129 -26.96 -8.00 -20.49
C PRO A 129 -27.30 -6.80 -21.46
N VAL A 130 -26.25 -6.14 -21.99
CA VAL A 130 -26.12 -5.41 -23.31
C VAL A 130 -26.73 -3.99 -23.54
N LYS A 131 -25.82 -2.99 -23.73
CA LYS A 131 -25.80 -1.76 -24.63
C LYS A 131 -27.01 -0.78 -24.64
N SER A 132 -26.93 0.50 -25.06
CA SER A 132 -26.02 1.26 -25.97
C SER A 132 -26.15 2.81 -25.85
N HIS A 133 -25.12 3.61 -26.24
CA HIS A 133 -25.11 5.07 -26.61
C HIS A 133 -25.74 6.09 -25.63
N GLY A 134 -25.26 7.33 -25.37
CA GLY A 134 -24.10 8.18 -25.72
C GLY A 134 -24.07 9.35 -24.69
N ASN A 135 -23.57 10.58 -24.89
CA ASN A 135 -22.72 11.23 -25.92
C ASN A 135 -22.26 12.62 -25.37
N ASP A 136 -21.14 13.20 -25.85
CA ASP A 136 -20.71 14.62 -25.72
C ASP A 136 -20.44 15.20 -24.28
N GLU A 137 -19.63 16.23 -23.99
CA GLU A 137 -18.48 16.90 -24.69
C GLU A 137 -17.59 17.67 -23.66
N VAL A 138 -16.28 17.76 -23.96
CA VAL A 138 -15.27 18.83 -23.68
C VAL A 138 -15.36 19.78 -22.46
N ALA A 139 -14.32 19.76 -21.59
CA ALA A 139 -13.47 20.91 -21.16
C ALA A 139 -12.35 20.39 -20.22
N SER A 140 -11.07 20.30 -20.59
CA SER A 140 -10.09 21.34 -20.95
C SER A 140 -9.71 22.32 -19.82
N GLN A 141 -8.66 21.99 -19.06
CA GLN A 141 -7.45 22.84 -18.98
C GLN A 141 -6.27 22.09 -18.32
N CYS A 142 -5.10 22.18 -18.97
CA CYS A 142 -3.81 21.76 -18.43
C CYS A 142 -2.97 23.01 -18.12
N SER A 143 -2.05 22.94 -17.16
CA SER A 143 -1.06 23.99 -16.91
C SER A 143 0.33 23.38 -16.83
N GLU A 144 1.14 23.63 -17.86
CA GLU A 144 2.57 23.31 -17.91
C GLU A 144 3.43 24.43 -17.27
N TYR A 145 4.76 24.26 -17.36
CA TYR A 145 5.90 25.13 -17.01
C TYR A 145 6.55 24.80 -15.65
N LEU A 146 7.86 24.48 -15.52
CA LEU A 146 8.96 24.31 -16.49
C LEU A 146 10.08 23.39 -15.94
N ASP A 147 10.79 22.69 -16.83
CA ASP A 147 12.13 22.08 -16.65
C ASP A 147 13.23 23.18 -16.85
N PRO A 148 14.56 23.08 -16.52
CA PRO A 148 15.47 22.17 -17.27
C PRO A 148 16.85 21.72 -16.68
N LYS A 149 17.44 20.73 -17.38
CA LYS A 149 18.88 20.34 -17.56
C LYS A 149 19.48 19.26 -16.64
N LEU A 150 20.05 18.14 -17.12
CA LEU A 150 21.06 17.82 -18.18
C LEU A 150 22.55 17.99 -17.78
N THR A 151 23.27 16.86 -17.64
CA THR A 151 24.63 16.54 -18.18
C THR A 151 24.85 15.02 -17.98
N SER A 152 25.01 14.11 -18.96
CA SER A 152 25.98 13.95 -20.07
C SER A 152 27.39 13.47 -19.63
N LEU A 153 27.78 12.24 -20.03
CA LEU A 153 29.00 11.89 -20.81
C LEU A 153 29.24 10.35 -20.92
N GLU A 154 29.67 9.90 -22.11
CA GLU A 154 30.24 8.57 -22.46
C GLU A 154 31.81 8.63 -22.49
N PRO A 155 32.63 7.63 -22.95
CA PRO A 155 32.42 6.22 -23.41
C PRO A 155 33.43 5.18 -22.80
N SER A 156 33.38 3.88 -23.20
CA SER A 156 34.56 3.06 -23.63
C SER A 156 34.33 1.53 -23.81
N GLU A 157 34.29 1.09 -25.08
CA GLU A 157 34.83 -0.13 -25.73
C GLU A 157 35.16 -1.50 -25.05
N LYS A 158 34.95 -2.57 -25.88
CA LYS A 158 35.52 -3.95 -25.90
C LYS A 158 34.95 -4.97 -24.88
N THR A 159 34.60 -6.22 -25.23
CA THR A 159 35.37 -7.20 -26.04
C THR A 159 34.51 -8.32 -26.70
N THR A 160 34.82 -8.61 -27.97
CA THR A 160 34.76 -9.85 -28.78
C THR A 160 34.04 -11.15 -28.29
N GLY A 161 33.24 -11.76 -29.18
CA GLY A 161 32.85 -13.20 -29.16
C GLY A 161 31.95 -13.59 -30.34
N ALA A 162 32.19 -14.71 -31.05
CA ALA A 162 31.59 -14.99 -32.38
C ALA A 162 31.03 -16.42 -32.54
N HIS A 163 30.06 -16.60 -33.48
CA HIS A 163 29.80 -17.74 -34.40
C HIS A 163 28.37 -17.60 -34.99
N VAL A 164 28.15 -17.27 -36.27
CA VAL A 164 28.23 -18.10 -37.51
C VAL A 164 27.17 -19.22 -37.60
N TYR A 165 26.17 -19.05 -38.47
CA TYR A 165 25.73 -20.07 -39.44
C TYR A 165 25.06 -19.44 -40.68
N SER A 166 25.17 -20.10 -41.84
CA SER A 166 24.79 -19.58 -43.17
C SER A 166 23.27 -19.60 -43.48
N GLY A 167 22.85 -18.77 -44.43
CA GLY A 167 21.45 -18.67 -44.90
C GLY A 167 20.96 -19.81 -45.80
N PRO A 168 19.83 -19.61 -46.50
CA PRO A 168 19.98 -19.11 -47.87
C PRO A 168 18.98 -18.01 -48.28
N ALA A 169 19.27 -17.36 -49.41
CA ALA A 169 18.54 -16.22 -49.92
C ALA A 169 17.15 -16.55 -50.50
N LYS A 170 16.19 -15.64 -50.29
CA LYS A 170 15.12 -15.34 -51.26
C LYS A 170 15.04 -13.84 -51.48
N ALA A 171 15.27 -13.43 -52.72
CA ALA A 171 15.17 -12.03 -53.12
C ALA A 171 13.70 -11.58 -53.14
N VAL A 172 13.38 -10.53 -52.39
CA VAL A 172 12.20 -9.70 -52.64
C VAL A 172 12.72 -8.32 -53.04
N LYS A 173 12.58 -7.99 -54.33
CA LYS A 173 12.84 -6.64 -54.83
C LYS A 173 11.75 -5.71 -54.29
N LEU A 174 12.02 -5.04 -53.18
CA LEU A 174 11.35 -3.78 -52.88
C LEU A 174 12.13 -2.66 -53.54
N HIS A 175 11.50 -2.03 -54.54
CA HIS A 175 12.06 -0.87 -55.20
C HIS A 175 12.15 0.28 -54.21
N HIS A 176 13.35 0.56 -53.69
CA HIS A 176 13.69 1.91 -53.25
C HIS A 176 13.59 2.83 -54.46
N LYS A 177 12.39 3.38 -54.67
CA LYS A 177 12.20 4.54 -55.52
C LYS A 177 12.63 5.74 -54.69
N GLU A 178 13.94 5.92 -54.60
CA GLU A 178 14.56 7.15 -54.12
C GLU A 178 14.03 8.31 -54.99
N LYS A 179 12.93 8.92 -54.57
CA LYS A 179 12.70 10.34 -54.83
C LYS A 179 13.63 11.11 -53.91
N ALA A 180 14.93 11.01 -54.18
CA ALA A 180 15.86 12.03 -53.75
C ALA A 180 15.33 13.36 -54.28
N SER A 181 14.95 14.26 -53.37
CA SER A 181 14.60 15.64 -53.68
C SER A 181 15.87 16.32 -54.20
N ASN A 182 16.06 16.19 -55.51
CA ASN A 182 17.34 16.37 -56.18
C ASN A 182 17.82 17.83 -56.02
N PRO A 183 18.84 18.14 -55.20
CA PRO A 183 19.21 19.53 -54.89
C PRO A 183 19.65 20.30 -56.14
N PHE A 184 20.19 19.58 -57.13
CA PHE A 184 20.55 20.12 -58.45
C PHE A 184 19.34 20.64 -59.25
N ALA A 185 18.13 20.09 -59.05
CA ALA A 185 16.94 20.51 -59.79
C ALA A 185 16.37 21.84 -59.27
N SER A 186 16.33 22.03 -57.95
CA SER A 186 15.90 23.29 -57.32
C SER A 186 16.93 24.40 -57.49
N GLN A 187 18.23 24.07 -57.48
CA GLN A 187 19.29 25.03 -57.79
C GLN A 187 19.24 25.46 -59.26
N SER A 188 18.99 24.54 -60.19
CA SER A 188 18.79 24.85 -61.62
C SER A 188 17.53 25.71 -61.88
N SER A 189 16.40 25.41 -61.22
CA SER A 189 15.16 26.18 -61.40
C SER A 189 15.25 27.59 -60.80
N LEU A 190 15.93 27.77 -59.66
CA LEU A 190 16.17 29.07 -59.05
C LEU A 190 17.09 29.95 -59.91
N GLU A 191 18.16 29.40 -60.48
CA GLU A 191 19.00 30.15 -61.43
C GLU A 191 18.24 30.50 -62.72
N LEU A 192 17.42 29.58 -63.25
CA LEU A 192 16.55 29.87 -64.40
C LEU A 192 15.53 30.98 -64.09
N PHE A 193 14.98 31.01 -62.87
CA PHE A 193 14.11 32.08 -62.38
C PHE A 193 14.85 33.42 -62.35
N LYS A 194 16.03 33.48 -61.72
CA LYS A 194 16.88 34.70 -61.66
C LYS A 194 17.23 35.23 -63.05
N VAL A 195 17.61 34.35 -63.98
CA VAL A 195 17.92 34.69 -65.38
C VAL A 195 16.68 35.22 -66.10
N THR A 196 15.52 34.58 -65.93
CA THR A 196 14.26 35.01 -66.59
C THR A 196 13.79 36.36 -66.04
N MET A 197 13.82 36.57 -64.72
CA MET A 197 13.49 37.86 -64.11
C MET A 197 14.43 38.98 -64.57
N SER A 198 15.72 38.69 -64.69
CA SER A 198 16.71 39.63 -65.23
C SER A 198 16.45 40.01 -66.69
N ARG A 199 15.87 39.09 -67.48
CA ARG A 199 15.50 39.32 -68.89
C ARG A 199 14.22 40.17 -69.00
N ILE A 200 13.19 39.85 -68.22
CA ILE A 200 11.95 40.65 -68.08
C ILE A 200 12.28 42.10 -67.69
N LEU A 201 13.18 42.31 -66.71
CA LEU A 201 13.61 43.65 -66.30
C LEU A 201 14.31 44.41 -67.44
N LYS A 202 15.21 43.76 -68.19
CA LYS A 202 15.87 44.37 -69.36
C LYS A 202 14.89 44.75 -70.46
N LEU A 203 13.95 43.85 -70.80
CA LEU A 203 12.90 44.12 -71.80
C LEU A 203 11.99 45.29 -71.35
N LYS A 204 11.63 45.35 -70.07
CA LYS A 204 10.83 46.45 -69.50
C LYS A 204 11.54 47.81 -69.62
N THR A 205 12.84 47.86 -69.32
CA THR A 205 13.65 49.08 -69.50
C THR A 205 13.75 49.49 -70.97
N GLN A 206 14.08 48.54 -71.87
CA GLN A 206 14.18 48.80 -73.30
C GLN A 206 12.86 49.29 -73.91
N MET A 207 11.72 48.72 -73.49
CA MET A 207 10.39 49.18 -73.89
C MET A 207 10.14 50.62 -73.44
N GLN A 208 10.48 50.97 -72.19
CA GLN A 208 10.30 52.34 -71.66
C GLN A 208 11.20 53.37 -72.37
N GLU A 209 12.43 53.01 -72.69
CA GLU A 209 13.36 53.85 -73.45
C GLU A 209 12.86 54.08 -74.88
N LYS A 210 12.47 53.01 -75.58
CA LYS A 210 11.87 53.09 -76.92
C LYS A 210 10.57 53.91 -76.93
N GLN A 211 9.75 53.81 -75.88
CA GLN A 211 8.49 54.55 -75.76
C GLN A 211 8.76 56.07 -75.63
N LYS A 212 9.73 56.45 -74.79
CA LYS A 212 10.22 57.83 -74.70
C LYS A 212 10.82 58.32 -76.03
N ALA A 213 11.57 57.48 -76.74
CA ALA A 213 12.16 57.83 -78.03
C ALA A 213 11.10 58.09 -79.11
N VAL A 214 10.08 57.23 -79.23
CA VAL A 214 8.95 57.42 -80.16
C VAL A 214 8.16 58.69 -79.82
N LEU A 215 7.89 58.93 -78.54
CA LEU A 215 7.24 60.18 -78.08
C LEU A 215 8.05 61.44 -78.42
N ASN A 216 9.39 61.38 -78.33
CA ASN A 216 10.26 62.51 -78.65
C ASN A 216 10.29 62.79 -80.16
N VAL A 217 10.45 61.76 -81.00
CA VAL A 217 10.47 61.92 -82.47
C VAL A 217 9.12 62.40 -83.02
N LYS A 218 8.00 61.94 -82.43
CA LYS A 218 6.65 62.46 -82.75
C LYS A 218 6.51 63.97 -82.46
N LYS A 219 7.17 64.49 -81.43
CA LYS A 219 7.14 65.93 -81.08
C LYS A 219 7.99 66.80 -82.01
N GLN A 220 9.05 66.26 -82.60
CA GLN A 220 10.04 67.04 -83.35
C GLN A 220 9.75 67.15 -84.87
N THR A 221 8.89 66.30 -85.45
CA THR A 221 8.62 66.32 -86.91
C THR A 221 7.15 66.06 -87.27
N PRO A 222 6.31 67.10 -87.48
CA PRO A 222 4.89 66.92 -87.81
C PRO A 222 4.59 66.49 -89.26
N LYS A 223 5.44 66.88 -90.23
CA LYS A 223 5.27 66.57 -91.67
C LYS A 223 6.63 66.28 -92.31
N GLY A 224 6.90 65.00 -92.64
CA GLY A 224 8.10 64.60 -93.39
C GLY A 224 8.50 63.12 -93.28
N ASN A 225 8.62 62.58 -92.06
CA ASN A 225 9.30 61.29 -91.80
C ASN A 225 8.38 60.13 -91.34
N SER A 226 7.19 60.00 -91.94
CA SER A 226 6.18 58.99 -91.57
C SER A 226 6.75 57.56 -91.44
N LYS A 227 7.52 57.08 -92.43
CA LYS A 227 8.07 55.71 -92.45
C LYS A 227 8.98 55.37 -91.25
N LYS A 228 9.71 56.34 -90.70
CA LYS A 228 10.62 56.11 -89.55
C LYS A 228 9.84 55.99 -88.24
N ILE A 229 8.77 56.76 -88.08
CA ILE A 229 7.91 56.69 -86.89
C ILE A 229 7.18 55.34 -86.86
N VAL A 230 6.55 54.94 -87.97
CA VAL A 230 5.86 53.64 -88.10
C VAL A 230 6.78 52.46 -87.78
N LYS A 231 8.04 52.47 -88.25
CA LYS A 231 9.00 51.40 -87.92
C LYS A 231 9.30 51.32 -86.41
N MET A 232 9.51 52.45 -85.74
CA MET A 232 9.78 52.45 -84.30
C MET A 232 8.52 52.12 -83.46
N GLU A 233 7.34 52.39 -83.99
CA GLU A 233 6.07 51.96 -83.38
C GLU A 233 5.88 50.44 -83.49
N GLN A 234 6.23 49.83 -84.62
CA GLN A 234 6.24 48.37 -84.77
C GLN A 234 7.23 47.72 -83.79
N GLU A 235 8.48 48.21 -83.75
CA GLU A 235 9.50 47.72 -82.79
C GLU A 235 9.03 47.83 -81.32
N LEU A 236 8.19 48.82 -81.00
CA LEU A 236 7.57 48.96 -79.67
C LEU A 236 6.48 47.94 -79.40
N GLN A 237 5.60 47.68 -80.37
CA GLN A 237 4.57 46.66 -80.25
C GLN A 237 5.19 45.26 -80.10
N ASP A 238 6.24 44.97 -80.86
CA ASP A 238 6.97 43.70 -80.77
C ASP A 238 7.62 43.52 -79.39
N LEU A 239 8.27 44.55 -78.84
CA LEU A 239 8.83 44.53 -77.48
C LEU A 239 7.75 44.40 -76.39
N GLN A 240 6.61 45.06 -76.57
CA GLN A 240 5.49 44.97 -75.64
C GLN A 240 4.87 43.57 -75.63
N PHE A 241 4.74 42.94 -76.81
CA PHE A 241 4.29 41.56 -76.95
C PHE A 241 5.27 40.57 -76.31
N GLN A 242 6.59 40.71 -76.55
CA GLN A 242 7.61 39.87 -75.94
C GLN A 242 7.61 39.97 -74.41
N LEU A 243 7.55 41.18 -73.86
CA LEU A 243 7.47 41.40 -72.41
C LEU A 243 6.23 40.75 -71.80
N CYS A 244 5.07 40.89 -72.46
CA CYS A 244 3.81 40.31 -72.00
C CYS A 244 3.83 38.77 -72.04
N ALA A 245 4.30 38.18 -73.13
CA ALA A 245 4.43 36.73 -73.27
C ALA A 245 5.41 36.12 -72.24
N GLU A 246 6.53 36.80 -71.98
CA GLU A 246 7.54 36.36 -71.03
C GLU A 246 7.07 36.49 -69.56
N GLN A 247 6.32 37.55 -69.24
CA GLN A 247 5.65 37.70 -67.95
C GLN A 247 4.57 36.63 -67.75
N ALA A 248 3.72 36.37 -68.75
CA ALA A 248 2.70 35.33 -68.69
C ALA A 248 3.30 33.93 -68.52
N GLN A 249 4.38 33.62 -69.25
CA GLN A 249 5.10 32.34 -69.10
C GLN A 249 5.71 32.20 -67.70
N GLN A 250 6.28 33.28 -67.15
CA GLN A 250 6.88 33.23 -65.82
C GLN A 250 5.82 33.12 -64.72
N GLN A 251 4.68 33.80 -64.86
CA GLN A 251 3.53 33.70 -63.95
C GLN A 251 2.97 32.26 -63.93
N ALA A 252 2.72 31.66 -65.09
CA ALA A 252 2.23 30.29 -65.19
C ALA A 252 3.19 29.25 -64.56
N ARG A 253 4.51 29.49 -64.61
CA ARG A 253 5.51 28.66 -63.93
C ARG A 253 5.46 28.78 -62.41
N VAL A 254 5.23 29.99 -61.88
CA VAL A 254 5.06 30.22 -60.44
C VAL A 254 3.78 29.53 -59.95
N GLU A 255 2.66 29.71 -60.63
CA GLU A 255 1.39 29.05 -60.31
C GLU A 255 1.49 27.52 -60.34
N GLN A 256 2.23 26.96 -61.31
CA GLN A 256 2.52 25.52 -61.35
C GLN A 256 3.35 25.05 -60.15
N LEU A 257 4.38 25.81 -59.77
CA LEU A 257 5.24 25.49 -58.61
C LEU A 257 4.47 25.56 -57.29
N GLU A 258 3.67 26.61 -57.09
CA GLU A 258 2.80 26.79 -55.92
C GLU A 258 1.80 25.63 -55.79
N LYS A 259 1.20 25.20 -56.90
CA LYS A 259 0.33 24.02 -56.92
C LYS A 259 1.06 22.75 -56.50
N THR A 260 2.23 22.46 -57.08
CA THR A 260 2.99 21.25 -56.73
C THR A 260 3.46 21.26 -55.28
N PHE A 261 3.88 22.42 -54.75
CA PHE A 261 4.30 22.55 -53.35
C PHE A 261 3.14 22.26 -52.39
N LYS A 262 1.94 22.76 -52.71
CA LYS A 262 0.73 22.51 -51.90
C LYS A 262 0.30 21.04 -51.92
N GLU A 263 0.42 20.37 -53.06
CA GLU A 263 0.15 18.92 -53.20
C GLU A 263 1.16 18.08 -52.40
N GLU A 264 2.46 18.39 -52.48
CA GLU A 264 3.50 17.69 -51.71
C GLU A 264 3.37 17.94 -50.19
N GLN A 265 3.04 19.16 -49.77
CA GLN A 265 2.80 19.50 -48.36
C GLN A 265 1.62 18.70 -47.79
N GLN A 266 0.52 18.58 -48.52
CA GLN A 266 -0.65 17.81 -48.10
C GLN A 266 -0.34 16.31 -48.02
N PHE A 267 0.45 15.78 -48.96
CA PHE A 267 0.86 14.37 -48.96
C PHE A 267 1.74 14.01 -47.75
N LEU A 268 2.76 14.83 -47.45
CA LEU A 268 3.63 14.63 -46.28
C LEU A 268 2.84 14.72 -44.97
N GLN A 269 1.95 15.71 -44.84
CA GLN A 269 1.12 15.89 -43.65
C GLN A 269 0.07 14.78 -43.46
N GLY A 270 -0.27 14.03 -44.51
CA GLY A 270 -1.08 12.80 -44.41
C GLY A 270 -0.28 11.64 -43.84
N LEU A 271 0.88 11.36 -44.44
CA LEU A 271 1.80 10.28 -44.04
C LEU A 271 2.22 10.37 -42.56
N GLU A 272 2.58 11.56 -42.08
CA GLU A 272 2.98 11.77 -40.68
C GLU A 272 1.83 11.45 -39.69
N LYS A 273 0.59 11.72 -40.07
CA LYS A 273 -0.58 11.47 -39.22
C LYS A 273 -0.95 9.99 -39.17
N GLU A 274 -1.00 9.32 -40.32
CA GLU A 274 -1.35 7.89 -40.38
C GLU A 274 -0.30 7.04 -39.65
N GLN A 275 0.99 7.29 -39.88
CA GLN A 275 2.08 6.58 -39.19
C GLN A 275 2.03 6.80 -37.67
N GLY A 276 1.87 8.04 -37.21
CA GLY A 276 1.79 8.36 -35.78
C GLY A 276 0.56 7.78 -35.08
N GLU A 277 -0.58 7.70 -35.77
CA GLU A 277 -1.81 7.10 -35.22
C GLU A 277 -1.70 5.57 -35.10
N GLU A 278 -1.06 4.90 -36.07
CA GLU A 278 -0.87 3.45 -36.05
C GLU A 278 0.17 3.02 -35.00
N ASP A 279 1.29 3.75 -34.89
CA ASP A 279 2.29 3.54 -33.83
C ASP A 279 1.67 3.74 -32.42
N LEU A 280 0.85 4.77 -32.22
CA LEU A 280 0.17 5.03 -30.94
C LEU A 280 -0.86 3.95 -30.60
N LYS A 281 -1.61 3.45 -31.59
CA LYS A 281 -2.53 2.31 -31.41
C LYS A 281 -1.77 1.04 -31.01
N GLN A 282 -0.61 0.79 -31.62
CA GLN A 282 0.21 -0.38 -31.30
C GLN A 282 0.81 -0.28 -29.89
N GLN A 283 1.32 0.89 -29.47
CA GLN A 283 1.77 1.14 -28.10
C GLN A 283 0.64 0.94 -27.07
N LEU A 284 -0.56 1.47 -27.35
CA LEU A 284 -1.73 1.28 -26.48
C LEU A 284 -2.15 -0.20 -26.39
N ALA A 285 -2.14 -0.93 -27.50
CA ALA A 285 -2.45 -2.36 -27.52
C ALA A 285 -1.43 -3.18 -26.70
N GLN A 286 -0.13 -2.87 -26.84
CA GLN A 286 0.94 -3.49 -26.05
C GLN A 286 0.77 -3.19 -24.55
N ALA A 287 0.58 -1.93 -24.16
CA ALA A 287 0.39 -1.55 -22.76
C ALA A 287 -0.84 -2.23 -22.13
N LEU A 288 -1.94 -2.37 -22.87
CA LEU A 288 -3.13 -3.09 -22.43
C LEU A 288 -2.89 -4.61 -22.29
N GLN A 289 -2.05 -5.19 -23.14
CA GLN A 289 -1.65 -6.60 -23.05
C GLN A 289 -0.73 -6.85 -21.84
N GLU A 290 0.25 -5.98 -21.60
CA GLU A 290 1.15 -6.04 -20.44
C GLU A 290 0.36 -5.87 -19.12
N HIS A 291 -0.53 -4.88 -19.05
CA HIS A 291 -1.41 -4.68 -17.90
C HIS A 291 -2.33 -5.90 -17.66
N ARG A 292 -2.81 -6.57 -18.71
CA ARG A 292 -3.58 -7.82 -18.55
C ARG A 292 -2.71 -8.94 -17.96
N ALA A 293 -1.50 -9.13 -18.46
CA ALA A 293 -0.58 -10.17 -17.98
C ALA A 293 -0.24 -9.96 -16.49
N LEU A 294 0.05 -8.72 -16.07
CA LEU A 294 0.28 -8.34 -14.68
C LEU A 294 -0.95 -8.62 -13.79
N MET A 295 -2.16 -8.29 -14.26
CA MET A 295 -3.40 -8.60 -13.54
C MET A 295 -3.67 -10.10 -13.42
N GLU A 296 -3.32 -10.91 -14.43
CA GLU A 296 -3.42 -12.37 -14.36
C GLU A 296 -2.41 -12.96 -13.37
N GLU A 297 -1.18 -12.46 -13.35
CA GLU A 297 -0.14 -12.88 -12.39
C GLU A 297 -0.49 -12.51 -10.95
N LEU A 298 -0.96 -11.27 -10.71
CA LEU A 298 -1.45 -10.84 -9.40
C LEU A 298 -2.63 -11.70 -8.93
N ASN A 299 -3.52 -12.11 -9.83
CA ASN A 299 -4.62 -13.02 -9.52
C ASN A 299 -4.17 -14.47 -9.24
N ARG A 300 -3.07 -14.96 -9.85
CA ARG A 300 -2.45 -16.23 -9.46
C ARG A 300 -1.87 -16.14 -8.05
N SER A 301 -0.99 -15.16 -7.83
CA SER A 301 -0.34 -14.91 -6.54
C SER A 301 -1.36 -14.75 -5.40
N LYS A 302 -2.46 -14.02 -5.63
CA LYS A 302 -3.56 -13.92 -4.66
C LYS A 302 -4.16 -15.28 -4.28
N LYS A 303 -4.42 -16.15 -5.26
CA LYS A 303 -4.97 -17.51 -5.00
C LYS A 303 -3.98 -18.38 -4.24
N ASP A 304 -2.68 -18.27 -4.55
CA ASP A 304 -1.63 -19.01 -3.85
C ASP A 304 -1.55 -18.58 -2.38
N PHE A 305 -1.60 -17.27 -2.10
CA PHE A 305 -1.68 -16.75 -0.73
C PHE A 305 -2.97 -17.18 -0.01
N GLU A 306 -4.12 -17.15 -0.69
CA GLU A 306 -5.41 -17.59 -0.12
C GLU A 306 -5.39 -19.08 0.26
N ALA A 307 -4.78 -19.92 -0.58
CA ALA A 307 -4.57 -21.35 -0.30
C ALA A 307 -3.61 -21.59 0.88
N ILE A 308 -2.51 -20.82 0.98
CA ILE A 308 -1.56 -20.89 2.11
C ILE A 308 -2.26 -20.51 3.42
N ILE A 309 -3.04 -19.41 3.42
CA ILE A 309 -3.81 -18.97 4.59
C ILE A 309 -4.83 -20.03 4.99
N GLN A 310 -5.55 -20.62 4.03
CA GLN A 310 -6.52 -21.69 4.32
C GLN A 310 -5.85 -22.94 4.91
N ALA A 311 -4.69 -23.35 4.38
CA ALA A 311 -3.92 -24.46 4.91
C ALA A 311 -3.45 -24.20 6.35
N LYS A 312 -2.90 -23.01 6.62
CA LYS A 312 -2.41 -22.64 7.96
C LYS A 312 -3.53 -22.49 8.99
N ASN A 313 -4.70 -21.97 8.60
CA ASN A 313 -5.87 -21.94 9.48
C ASN A 313 -6.35 -23.36 9.85
N LYS A 314 -6.29 -24.31 8.92
CA LYS A 314 -6.64 -25.72 9.19
C LYS A 314 -5.64 -26.40 10.14
N GLU A 315 -4.35 -26.17 9.95
CA GLU A 315 -3.27 -26.66 10.83
C GLU A 315 -3.41 -26.09 12.26
N LEU A 316 -3.79 -24.82 12.39
CA LEU A 316 -4.04 -24.16 13.67
C LEU A 316 -5.23 -24.76 14.43
N GLU A 317 -6.38 -24.96 13.77
CA GLU A 317 -7.55 -25.57 14.41
C GLU A 317 -7.28 -27.04 14.81
N GLN A 318 -6.53 -27.81 14.01
CA GLN A 318 -6.12 -29.17 14.39
C GLN A 318 -5.23 -29.17 15.64
N THR A 319 -4.25 -28.27 15.69
CA THR A 319 -3.35 -28.10 16.85
C THR A 319 -4.11 -27.66 18.11
N LYS A 320 -5.13 -26.81 17.94
CA LYS A 320 -6.00 -26.36 19.02
C LYS A 320 -6.89 -27.48 19.55
N GLU A 321 -7.52 -28.26 18.67
CA GLU A 321 -8.33 -29.42 19.05
C GLU A 321 -7.49 -30.50 19.78
N GLU A 322 -6.26 -30.76 19.32
CA GLU A 322 -5.32 -31.66 20.00
C GLU A 322 -4.92 -31.11 21.38
N LYS A 323 -4.59 -29.82 21.47
CA LYS A 323 -4.28 -29.17 22.76
C LYS A 323 -5.45 -29.20 23.73
N GLU A 324 -6.68 -28.97 23.27
CA GLU A 324 -7.90 -29.06 24.09
C GLU A 324 -8.13 -30.50 24.58
N LYS A 325 -7.92 -31.53 23.76
CA LYS A 325 -7.98 -32.94 24.17
C LYS A 325 -6.92 -33.30 25.22
N VAL A 326 -5.66 -32.91 25.01
CA VAL A 326 -4.57 -33.14 25.98
C VAL A 326 -4.83 -32.39 27.29
N GLN A 327 -5.37 -31.17 27.22
CA GLN A 327 -5.75 -30.40 28.42
C GLN A 327 -6.89 -31.08 29.18
N ALA A 328 -7.93 -31.57 28.50
CA ALA A 328 -9.04 -32.29 29.12
C ALA A 328 -8.57 -33.59 29.79
N GLN A 329 -7.73 -34.39 29.12
CA GLN A 329 -7.11 -35.59 29.72
C GLN A 329 -6.26 -35.28 30.95
N LYS A 330 -5.50 -34.17 30.91
CA LYS A 330 -4.72 -33.71 32.06
C LYS A 330 -5.62 -33.29 33.23
N GLU A 331 -6.73 -32.61 32.96
CA GLU A 331 -7.69 -32.18 33.96
C GLU A 331 -8.44 -33.36 34.59
N GLU A 332 -8.82 -34.37 33.80
CA GLU A 332 -9.39 -35.64 34.28
C GLU A 332 -8.42 -36.37 35.22
N VAL A 333 -7.14 -36.53 34.82
CA VAL A 333 -6.11 -37.16 35.67
C VAL A 333 -5.88 -36.37 36.97
N LEU A 334 -5.82 -35.04 36.91
CA LEU A 334 -5.68 -34.19 38.11
C LEU A 334 -6.90 -34.29 39.02
N SER A 335 -8.12 -34.34 38.46
CA SER A 335 -9.34 -34.52 39.24
C SER A 335 -9.37 -35.87 39.95
N HIS A 336 -8.96 -36.96 39.29
CA HIS A 336 -8.86 -38.27 39.92
C HIS A 336 -7.76 -38.33 40.99
N MET A 337 -6.63 -37.64 40.79
CA MET A 337 -5.58 -37.53 41.80
C MET A 337 -6.05 -36.77 43.06
N ASN A 338 -6.84 -35.69 42.90
CA ASN A 338 -7.41 -34.96 44.02
C ASN A 338 -8.44 -35.80 44.80
N ASP A 339 -9.30 -36.56 44.11
CA ASP A 339 -10.28 -37.46 44.74
C ASP A 339 -9.63 -38.50 45.66
N VAL A 340 -8.53 -39.13 45.20
CA VAL A 340 -7.73 -40.06 46.02
C VAL A 340 -7.06 -39.36 47.20
N LEU A 341 -6.56 -38.15 47.01
CA LEU A 341 -5.92 -37.36 48.07
C LEU A 341 -6.91 -36.99 49.18
N GLU A 342 -8.08 -36.47 48.81
CA GLU A 342 -9.08 -35.99 49.76
C GLU A 342 -9.77 -37.14 50.51
N ASN A 343 -10.13 -38.22 49.82
CA ASN A 343 -10.90 -39.32 50.43
C ASN A 343 -10.03 -40.37 51.15
N GLU A 344 -8.87 -40.75 50.59
CA GLU A 344 -8.10 -41.92 51.07
C GLU A 344 -6.84 -41.54 51.88
N LEU A 345 -6.31 -40.32 51.70
CA LEU A 345 -5.01 -39.91 52.25
C LEU A 345 -5.08 -38.85 53.37
N GLN A 346 -6.29 -38.47 53.78
CA GLN A 346 -6.53 -37.56 54.92
C GLN A 346 -6.65 -38.29 56.26
N CYS A 347 -6.08 -37.68 57.30
CA CYS A 347 -6.17 -38.17 58.67
C CYS A 347 -7.45 -37.65 59.36
N ILE A 348 -8.43 -38.53 59.58
CA ILE A 348 -9.73 -38.24 60.22
C ILE A 348 -9.66 -37.48 61.57
N ILE A 349 -8.52 -37.48 62.27
CA ILE A 349 -8.33 -36.75 63.53
C ILE A 349 -8.07 -35.25 63.30
N CYS A 350 -7.46 -34.87 62.19
CA CYS A 350 -7.04 -33.48 61.91
C CYS A 350 -7.47 -32.94 60.54
N SER A 351 -8.10 -33.76 59.68
CA SER A 351 -8.51 -33.41 58.32
C SER A 351 -7.37 -32.94 57.41
N GLU A 352 -6.15 -33.39 57.69
CA GLU A 352 -4.92 -33.08 56.95
C GLU A 352 -4.35 -34.35 56.34
N TYR A 353 -3.66 -34.24 55.20
CA TYR A 353 -2.92 -35.36 54.61
C TYR A 353 -1.95 -35.99 55.62
N PHE A 354 -1.84 -37.32 55.66
CA PHE A 354 -1.02 -37.99 56.69
C PHE A 354 0.40 -37.42 56.76
N ILE A 355 0.89 -37.19 57.99
CA ILE A 355 2.22 -36.68 58.32
C ILE A 355 2.84 -37.71 59.26
N GLU A 356 3.94 -38.34 58.82
CA GLU A 356 4.50 -39.53 59.46
C GLU A 356 3.41 -40.60 59.64
N ALA A 357 2.90 -41.12 58.54
CA ALA A 357 1.78 -42.05 58.51
C ALA A 357 2.08 -43.30 59.35
N VAL A 358 1.18 -43.63 60.28
CA VAL A 358 1.25 -44.84 61.11
C VAL A 358 -0.02 -45.67 60.96
N THR A 359 0.17 -46.93 60.60
CA THR A 359 -0.90 -47.91 60.47
C THR A 359 -0.97 -48.76 61.74
N LEU A 360 -2.18 -49.00 62.23
CA LEU A 360 -2.43 -49.79 63.44
C LEU A 360 -2.67 -51.27 63.12
N ASN A 361 -2.64 -52.14 64.12
CA ASN A 361 -3.03 -53.56 64.02
C ASN A 361 -4.44 -53.82 63.46
N CYS A 362 -5.29 -52.79 63.35
CA CYS A 362 -6.61 -52.86 62.74
C CYS A 362 -6.66 -52.30 61.31
N ALA A 363 -5.50 -52.12 60.66
CA ALA A 363 -5.29 -51.58 59.31
C ALA A 363 -5.66 -50.10 59.07
N HIS A 364 -6.24 -49.40 60.04
CA HIS A 364 -6.47 -47.95 59.94
C HIS A 364 -5.16 -47.16 60.11
N SER A 365 -5.04 -46.08 59.33
CA SER A 365 -3.87 -45.19 59.33
C SER A 365 -4.19 -43.81 59.90
N PHE A 366 -3.21 -43.20 60.55
CA PHE A 366 -3.29 -41.87 61.19
C PHE A 366 -1.95 -41.14 61.08
N CYS A 367 -1.90 -39.83 61.31
CA CYS A 367 -0.61 -39.15 61.55
C CYS A 367 -0.01 -39.65 62.88
N SER A 368 1.31 -39.88 62.91
CA SER A 368 2.07 -40.23 64.13
C SER A 368 1.70 -39.34 65.32
N PHE A 369 1.76 -38.02 65.14
CA PHE A 369 1.38 -37.03 66.15
C PHE A 369 -0.06 -37.24 66.67
N CYS A 370 -1.03 -37.34 65.76
CA CYS A 370 -2.45 -37.38 66.09
C CYS A 370 -2.85 -38.65 66.86
N ILE A 371 -2.33 -39.83 66.48
CA ILE A 371 -2.65 -41.05 67.22
C ILE A 371 -1.92 -41.12 68.56
N ASN A 372 -0.70 -40.58 68.68
CA ASN A 372 -0.01 -40.47 69.97
C ASN A 372 -0.78 -39.56 70.93
N GLU A 373 -1.33 -38.43 70.47
CA GLU A 373 -2.22 -37.57 71.27
C GLU A 373 -3.52 -38.27 71.67
N TRP A 374 -4.14 -39.03 70.77
CA TRP A 374 -5.34 -39.81 71.08
C TRP A 374 -5.06 -40.90 72.13
N MET A 375 -3.94 -41.61 72.00
CA MET A 375 -3.52 -42.67 72.92
C MET A 375 -3.25 -42.18 74.35
N LYS A 376 -2.95 -40.89 74.56
CA LYS A 376 -2.91 -40.29 75.91
C LYS A 376 -4.27 -40.32 76.62
N ARG A 377 -5.37 -40.52 75.88
CA ARG A 377 -6.76 -40.51 76.40
C ARG A 377 -7.45 -41.87 76.26
N LYS A 378 -7.24 -42.57 75.14
CA LYS A 378 -7.87 -43.88 74.84
C LYS A 378 -6.95 -44.78 73.99
N ILE A 379 -6.77 -46.03 74.41
CA ILE A 379 -5.96 -47.05 73.70
C ILE A 379 -6.82 -47.84 72.69
N GLU A 380 -7.77 -47.16 72.05
CA GLU A 380 -8.73 -47.70 71.07
C GLU A 380 -8.58 -46.98 69.73
N CYS A 381 -8.74 -47.69 68.61
CA CYS A 381 -8.74 -47.06 67.28
C CYS A 381 -9.88 -46.03 67.14
N PRO A 382 -9.60 -44.78 66.73
CA PRO A 382 -10.63 -43.75 66.51
C PRO A 382 -11.77 -44.15 65.55
N ILE A 383 -11.47 -45.00 64.56
CA ILE A 383 -12.43 -45.42 63.52
C ILE A 383 -13.22 -46.65 63.98
N CYS A 384 -12.55 -47.78 64.24
CA CYS A 384 -13.22 -49.06 64.49
C CYS A 384 -13.26 -49.50 65.98
N ARG A 385 -12.76 -48.66 66.90
CA ARG A 385 -12.76 -48.88 68.37
C ARG A 385 -12.08 -50.15 68.88
N LYS A 386 -11.33 -50.87 68.03
CA LYS A 386 -10.50 -52.01 68.42
C LYS A 386 -9.26 -51.54 69.19
N ASP A 387 -8.84 -52.31 70.20
CA ASP A 387 -7.63 -52.03 70.99
C ASP A 387 -6.37 -51.88 70.12
N ILE A 388 -5.55 -50.90 70.47
CA ILE A 388 -4.28 -50.61 69.81
C ILE A 388 -3.18 -51.49 70.42
N LYS A 389 -2.79 -52.52 69.67
CA LYS A 389 -1.75 -53.50 70.05
C LYS A 389 -0.41 -53.25 69.37
N SER A 390 -0.41 -52.66 68.18
CA SER A 390 0.81 -52.23 67.48
C SER A 390 0.57 -51.00 66.62
N LYS A 391 1.66 -50.27 66.35
CA LYS A 391 1.72 -49.15 65.41
C LYS A 391 2.99 -49.29 64.56
N THR A 392 2.87 -49.10 63.25
CA THR A 392 3.98 -49.25 62.31
C THR A 392 3.98 -48.05 61.35
N HIS A 393 5.13 -47.43 61.16
CA HIS A 393 5.28 -46.34 60.20
C HIS A 393 5.19 -46.86 58.76
N SER A 394 4.42 -46.18 57.91
CA SER A 394 4.22 -46.56 56.51
C SER A 394 4.98 -45.61 55.59
N LEU A 395 6.23 -45.95 55.31
CA LEU A 395 7.08 -45.23 54.35
C LEU A 395 6.44 -45.16 52.96
N VAL A 396 5.61 -46.15 52.59
CA VAL A 396 4.89 -46.15 51.31
C VAL A 396 3.87 -45.01 51.27
N LEU A 397 3.06 -44.84 52.32
CA LEU A 397 2.10 -43.74 52.41
C LEU A 397 2.80 -42.38 52.47
N ASP A 398 3.83 -42.23 53.31
CA ASP A 398 4.58 -40.97 53.41
C ASP A 398 5.23 -40.57 52.07
N ASN A 399 5.82 -41.51 51.34
CA ASN A 399 6.41 -41.27 50.01
C ASN A 399 5.35 -41.01 48.93
N CYS A 400 4.22 -41.70 48.98
CA CYS A 400 3.10 -41.51 48.03
C CYS A 400 2.50 -40.11 48.18
N ILE A 401 2.15 -39.74 49.41
CA ILE A 401 1.58 -38.42 49.74
C ILE A 401 2.56 -37.31 49.39
N SER A 402 3.86 -37.48 49.67
CA SER A 402 4.86 -36.46 49.31
C SER A 402 4.89 -36.23 47.79
N LYS A 403 5.01 -37.29 46.99
CA LYS A 403 5.00 -37.21 45.52
C LYS A 403 3.68 -36.66 44.94
N MET A 404 2.54 -36.95 45.57
CA MET A 404 1.26 -36.42 45.14
C MET A 404 1.13 -34.93 45.48
N VAL A 405 1.48 -34.53 46.71
CA VAL A 405 1.48 -33.13 47.15
C VAL A 405 2.47 -32.28 46.35
N ASP A 406 3.60 -32.86 45.89
CA ASP A 406 4.54 -32.19 44.97
C ASP A 406 3.90 -31.74 43.64
N ASN A 407 2.75 -32.31 43.24
CA ASN A 407 2.01 -31.94 42.04
C ASN A 407 0.82 -30.99 42.31
N LEU A 408 0.53 -30.64 43.57
CA LEU A 408 -0.54 -29.72 43.96
C LEU A 408 -0.10 -28.25 43.94
N SER A 409 -1.03 -27.35 44.29
CA SER A 409 -0.78 -25.91 44.42
C SER A 409 0.30 -25.61 45.48
N SER A 410 1.00 -24.49 45.30
CA SER A 410 2.03 -24.03 46.24
C SER A 410 1.50 -23.76 47.65
N GLU A 411 0.23 -23.38 47.76
CA GLU A 411 -0.44 -23.15 49.05
C GLU A 411 -0.53 -24.42 49.90
N VAL A 412 -1.02 -25.53 49.30
CA VAL A 412 -1.15 -26.83 49.98
C VAL A 412 0.21 -27.38 50.41
N LYS A 413 1.25 -27.14 49.61
CA LYS A 413 2.64 -27.50 49.94
C LYS A 413 3.13 -26.75 51.17
N GLU A 414 2.97 -25.43 51.22
CA GLU A 414 3.44 -24.62 52.35
C GLU A 414 2.66 -24.93 53.62
N GLN A 415 1.33 -25.08 53.56
CA GLN A 415 0.50 -25.52 54.68
C GLN A 415 1.00 -26.84 55.29
N ARG A 416 1.29 -27.85 54.44
CA ARG A 416 1.87 -29.12 54.89
C ARG A 416 3.25 -28.95 55.52
N ILE A 417 4.11 -28.10 54.95
CA ILE A 417 5.46 -27.81 55.49
C ILE A 417 5.36 -27.15 56.87
N VAL A 418 4.47 -26.17 57.06
CA VAL A 418 4.21 -25.51 58.34
C VAL A 418 3.75 -26.53 59.39
N LEU A 419 2.74 -27.37 59.06
CA LEU A 419 2.24 -28.40 59.96
C LEU A 419 3.32 -29.44 60.35
N ILE A 420 4.21 -29.81 59.43
CA ILE A 420 5.36 -30.68 59.73
C ILE A 420 6.32 -29.99 60.71
N LYS A 421 6.67 -28.71 60.50
CA LYS A 421 7.55 -27.94 61.39
C LYS A 421 6.96 -27.82 62.80
N GLU A 422 5.68 -27.47 62.92
CA GLU A 422 4.98 -27.37 64.19
C GLU A 422 4.94 -28.69 64.97
N ARG A 423 4.57 -29.79 64.30
CA ARG A 423 4.46 -31.12 64.94
C ARG A 423 5.83 -31.64 65.39
N LYS A 424 6.91 -31.27 64.69
CA LYS A 424 8.29 -31.55 65.12
C LYS A 424 8.70 -30.71 66.34
N ALA A 425 8.39 -29.41 66.37
CA ALA A 425 8.65 -28.57 67.54
C ALA A 425 7.92 -29.07 68.79
N LYS A 426 6.63 -29.41 68.67
CA LYS A 426 5.79 -29.99 69.73
C LYS A 426 6.20 -31.41 70.20
N ARG A 427 7.20 -32.04 69.56
CA ARG A 427 7.78 -33.34 69.93
C ARG A 427 9.15 -33.20 70.62
N LEU A 428 9.77 -32.03 70.54
CA LEU A 428 11.05 -31.69 71.16
C LEU A 428 10.87 -30.83 72.43
N SER A 429 9.66 -30.30 72.63
CA SER A 429 9.15 -29.76 73.90
C SER A 429 8.42 -30.83 74.71
#